data_AF-A0AAV9LS21-F1
#
_entry.id   AF-A0AAV9LS21-F1
#
_cell.length_a   1.000
_cell.length_b   1.000
_cell.length_c   1.000
_cell.angle_alpha   90.00
_cell.angle_beta   90.00
_cell.angle_gamma   90.00
#
_symmetry.space_group_name_H-M   'P 1'
#
loop_
_entity.id
_entity.type
_entity.pdbx_description
1 polymer ?
#
loop_
_entity_poly.entity_id
_entity_poly.type
_entity_poly.pdbx_seq_one_letter_code
_entity_poly.pdbx_strand_id
1 'polypeptide(L)' 'MGFFRSTFSFAMGTGLGIYLAQNYNVPNIQKLVNTGVVIAKHFEENYRKPKKRDDDN' A
#
# COMPACT_ATOMS: atom_id res chain seq x y z
N MET A 1 -24.49 25.73 -4.26
CA MET A 1 -24.13 24.56 -3.43
C MET A 1 -22.64 24.27 -3.64
N GLY A 2 -21.67 25.04 -3.15
CA GLY A 2 -21.45 25.48 -1.77
C GLY A 2 -20.18 24.76 -1.30
N PHE A 3 -19.01 25.35 -1.54
CA PHE A 3 -17.66 24.80 -1.27
C PHE A 3 -17.57 24.14 0.12
N PHE A 4 -18.24 24.74 1.10
CA PHE A 4 -18.39 24.27 2.49
C PHE A 4 -19.01 22.87 2.66
N ARG A 5 -19.96 22.46 1.81
CA ARG A 5 -20.59 21.13 1.92
C ARG A 5 -19.64 20.02 1.46
N SER A 6 -18.77 20.30 0.49
CA SER A 6 -17.78 19.35 -0.01
C SER A 6 -16.58 19.22 0.95
N THR A 7 -16.08 20.35 1.47
CA THR A 7 -14.95 20.36 2.40
C THR A 7 -15.30 19.81 3.79
N PHE A 8 -16.56 19.92 4.23
CA PHE A 8 -17.00 19.34 5.49
C PHE A 8 -16.78 17.83 5.55
N SER A 9 -17.21 17.09 4.52
CA SER A 9 -17.02 15.63 4.46
C SER A 9 -15.54 15.25 4.45
N PHE A 10 -14.69 16.03 3.77
CA PHE A 10 -13.25 15.83 3.76
C PHE A 10 -12.62 16.08 5.13
N ALA A 11 -12.99 17.18 5.80
CA ALA A 11 -12.49 17.51 7.13
C ALA A 11 -12.96 16.49 8.17
N MET A 12 -14.22 16.05 8.10
CA MET A 12 -14.78 15.04 9.01
C MET A 12 -14.12 13.67 8.79
N GLY A 13 -13.92 13.25 7.54
CA GLY A 13 -13.19 12.03 7.21
C GLY A 13 -11.73 12.08 7.65
N THR A 14 -11.07 13.23 7.52
CA THR A 14 -9.70 13.44 7.99
C THR A 14 -9.61 13.35 9.50
N GLY A 15 -10.52 13.99 10.24
CA GLY A 15 -10.57 13.93 11.71
C GLY A 15 -10.80 12.51 12.22
N LEU A 16 -11.74 11.77 11.61
CA LEU A 16 -11.97 10.36 11.92
C LEU A 16 -10.74 9.48 11.61
N GLY A 17 -10.07 9.73 10.50
CA GLY A 17 -8.83 9.04 10.13
C GLY A 17 -7.72 9.25 11.16
N ILE A 18 -7.51 10.48 11.63
CA ILE A 18 -6.54 10.81 12.68
C ILE A 18 -6.90 10.11 14.00
N TYR A 19 -8.18 10.16 14.40
CA TYR A 19 -8.64 9.49 15.62
C TYR A 19 -8.38 7.99 15.60
N LEU A 20 -8.69 7.32 14.48
CA LEU A 20 -8.38 5.91 14.29
C LEU A 20 -6.88 5.65 14.32
N ALA A 21 -6.07 6.50 13.71
CA ALA A 21 -4.62 6.34 13.68
C ALA A 21 -3.94 6.53 15.04
N GLN A 22 -4.56 7.30 15.94
CA GLN A 22 -4.08 7.50 17.31
C GLN A 22 -4.63 6.43 18.28
N ASN A 23 -5.87 5.99 18.10
CA ASN A 23 -6.55 5.09 19.03
C ASN A 23 -6.33 3.60 18.71
N TYR A 24 -5.93 3.27 17.48
CA TYR A 24 -5.46 1.93 17.13
C TYR A 24 -3.94 1.96 17.01
N ASN A 25 -3.29 0.87 17.42
CA ASN A 25 -1.86 0.69 17.26
C ASN A 25 -1.57 0.40 15.78
N VAL A 26 -1.66 1.42 14.93
CA VAL A 26 -1.55 1.26 13.48
C VAL A 26 -0.13 0.75 13.19
N PRO A 27 0.00 -0.45 12.63
CA PRO A 27 1.31 -0.99 12.33
C PRO A 27 2.04 -0.02 11.41
N ASN A 28 3.33 0.20 11.69
CA ASN A 28 4.14 1.14 10.93
C ASN A 28 4.05 0.79 9.43
N ILE A 29 3.38 1.66 8.66
CA ILE A 29 3.10 1.44 7.23
C ILE A 29 4.40 1.26 6.45
N GLN A 30 5.49 1.90 6.87
CA GLN A 30 6.81 1.71 6.27
C GLN A 30 7.30 0.27 6.41
N LYS A 31 7.08 -0.37 7.57
CA LYS A 31 7.41 -1.79 7.76
C LYS A 31 6.51 -2.66 6.89
N LEU A 32 5.21 -2.37 6.85
CA LEU A 32 4.26 -3.12 6.03
C LEU A 32 4.60 -3.07 4.53
N VAL A 33 4.96 -1.89 4.03
CA VAL A 33 5.38 -1.69 2.63
C VAL A 33 6.68 -2.42 2.35
N ASN A 34 7.68 -2.30 3.23
CA ASN A 34 8.95 -3.01 3.08
C ASN A 34 8.75 -4.54 3.04
N THR A 35 7.93 -5.08 3.94
CA THR A 35 7.58 -6.50 3.94
C THR A 35 6.81 -6.88 2.67
N GLY A 36 5.88 -6.04 2.22
CA GLY A 36 5.15 -6.24 0.97
C GLY A 36 6.06 -6.29 -0.26
N VAL A 37 7.06 -5.39 -0.34
CA VAL A 37 8.06 -5.40 -1.43
C VAL A 37 8.90 -6.67 -1.40
N VAL A 38 9.31 -7.13 -0.22
CA VAL A 38 10.07 -8.39 -0.08
C VAL A 38 9.23 -9.58 -0.51
N ILE A 39 7.96 -9.65 -0.08
CA ILE A 39 7.04 -10.71 -0.49
C ILE A 39 6.80 -10.66 -2.00
N ALA A 40 6.62 -9.46 -2.57
CA ALA A 40 6.42 -9.28 -4.00
C ALA A 40 7.64 -9.74 -4.81
N LYS A 41 8.85 -9.42 -4.36
CA LYS A 41 10.08 -9.93 -4.97
C LYS A 41 10.20 -11.44 -4.87
N HIS A 42 9.87 -12.02 -3.71
CA HIS A 42 9.92 -13.46 -3.54
C HIS A 42 8.88 -14.16 -4.42
N PHE A 43 7.70 -13.57 -4.57
CA PHE A 43 6.67 -14.04 -5.49
C PHE A 43 7.13 -13.92 -6.94
N GLU A 44 7.72 -12.78 -7.32
CA GLU A 44 8.32 -12.59 -8.63
C GLU A 44 9.40 -13.64 -8.90
N GLU A 45 10.36 -13.83 -8.00
CA GLU A 45 11.45 -14.81 -8.16
C GLU A 45 10.94 -16.25 -8.26
N ASN A 46 9.95 -16.64 -7.46
CA ASN A 46 9.37 -17.99 -7.49
C ASN A 46 8.52 -18.25 -8.75
N TYR A 47 7.80 -17.24 -9.25
CA TYR A 47 6.91 -17.40 -10.40
C TYR A 47 7.53 -16.92 -11.73
N ARG A 48 8.70 -16.30 -11.70
CA ARG A 48 9.42 -15.90 -12.91
C ARG A 48 9.78 -17.16 -13.69
N LYS A 49 9.19 -17.31 -14.88
CA LYS A 49 9.56 -18.38 -15.80
C LYS A 49 11.09 -18.38 -15.97
N PRO A 50 11.76 -19.54 -15.84
CA PRO A 50 13.18 -19.61 -16.11
C PRO A 50 13.43 -19.07 -17.52
N LYS A 51 14.40 -18.15 -17.66
CA LYS A 51 14.80 -17.66 -18.98
C LYS A 51 15.16 -18.88 -19.81
N LYS A 52 14.51 -19.06 -20.96
CA LYS A 52 15.02 -19.98 -21.99
C LYS A 52 16.45 -19.53 -22.28
N ARG A 53 17.40 -20.47 -22.20
CA ARG A 53 18.70 -20.26 -22.82
C ARG A 53 18.40 -20.21 -24.31
N ASP A 54 18.49 -19.03 -24.91
CA ASP A 54 18.61 -18.92 -26.36
C ASP A 54 20.00 -19.46 -26.69
N ASP A 55 20.07 -20.78 -26.80
CA ASP A 55 21.22 -21.54 -27.29
C ASP A 55 20.61 -22.73 -28.03
N ASP A 56 20.14 -22.48 -29.25
CA ASP A 56 20.37 -23.44 -30.33
C ASP A 56 20.51 -22.67 -31.65
N ASN A 57 21.61 -22.97 -32.32
CA ASN A 57 22.17 -22.39 -33.53
C ASN A 57 21.49 -22.99 -34.77
#